data_AF-A0A7S2JFH7-F1
#
_entry.id   AF-A0A7S2JFH7-F1
#
_cell.length_a   1.000
_cell.length_b   1.000
_cell.length_c   1.000
_cell.angle_alpha   90.00
_cell.angle_beta   90.00
_cell.angle_gamma   90.00
#
_symmetry.space_group_name_H-M   'P 1'
#
loop_
_entity.id
_entity.type
_entity.pdbx_description
1 polymer ?
#
loop_
_entity_poly.entity_id
_entity_poly.type
_entity_poly.pdbx_seq_one_letter_code
_entity_poly.pdbx_strand_id
1 'polypeptide(L)'
;TSVEHLVNGADGKALSVYATNDPKAVQSFLEQIGIDPLAIVSAEEIAPQDEDGRVVLTTAEKLFTQYLDIFGKPTREFLKKLVPYAQDILEKVRIAELTLERKTDDFQDRQARAQTFADYFLEFKSLQIPLGKYAELVPTIKQRVYSICSSSDYRPGKCQLLVV
;
A
#
# COMPACT_ATOMS: atom_id res chain seq x y z
N THR A 1 -25.54 -4.15 -27.94
CA THR A 1 -24.28 -3.51 -28.42
C THR A 1 -23.72 -2.46 -27.46
N SER A 2 -24.28 -2.27 -26.25
CA SER A 2 -23.79 -1.26 -25.29
C SER A 2 -22.52 -1.64 -24.50
N VAL A 3 -22.04 -2.88 -24.60
CA VAL A 3 -20.84 -3.34 -23.87
C VAL A 3 -19.56 -2.94 -24.59
N GLU A 4 -19.57 -2.83 -25.92
CA GLU A 4 -18.39 -2.45 -26.70
C GLU A 4 -17.94 -1.00 -26.40
N HIS A 5 -18.88 -0.09 -26.11
CA HIS A 5 -18.56 1.27 -25.67
C HIS A 5 -18.01 1.38 -24.24
N LEU A 6 -18.22 0.36 -23.39
CA LEU A 6 -17.66 0.35 -22.03
C LEU A 6 -16.19 -0.10 -22.02
N VAL A 7 -15.79 -0.92 -23.00
CA VAL A 7 -14.44 -1.51 -23.08
C VAL A 7 -13.54 -0.73 -24.05
N ASN A 8 -14.13 -0.03 -25.03
CA ASN A 8 -13.38 0.81 -25.95
C ASN A 8 -13.06 2.17 -25.30
N GLY A 9 -11.89 2.25 -24.68
CA GLY A 9 -11.29 3.52 -24.29
C GLY A 9 -11.23 4.46 -25.50
N ALA A 10 -11.76 5.67 -25.33
CA ALA A 10 -11.69 6.71 -26.36
C ALA A 10 -10.41 7.55 -26.17
N ASP A 11 -9.92 8.11 -27.27
CA ASP A 11 -8.83 9.07 -27.28
C ASP A 11 -9.16 10.29 -26.38
N GLY A 12 -8.17 10.73 -25.60
CA GLY A 12 -8.36 11.81 -24.62
C GLY A 12 -9.00 11.40 -23.30
N LYS A 13 -9.41 10.13 -23.13
CA LYS A 13 -9.83 9.58 -21.83
C LYS A 13 -8.64 9.00 -21.05
N ALA A 14 -8.88 8.70 -19.78
CA ALA A 14 -7.88 8.13 -18.88
C ALA A 14 -8.23 6.70 -18.47
N LEU A 15 -7.21 5.85 -18.37
CA LEU A 15 -7.30 4.47 -17.88
C LEU A 15 -6.67 4.38 -16.48
N SER A 16 -7.41 3.82 -15.53
CA SER A 16 -6.92 3.52 -14.20
C SER A 16 -6.37 2.09 -14.14
N VAL A 17 -5.12 1.95 -13.68
CA VAL A 17 -4.46 0.66 -13.48
C VAL A 17 -4.15 0.48 -11.99
N TYR A 18 -4.66 -0.59 -11.40
CA TYR A 18 -4.28 -1.00 -10.06
C TYR A 18 -3.01 -1.85 -10.13
N ALA A 19 -1.94 -1.38 -9.50
CA ALA A 19 -0.70 -2.13 -9.39
C ALA A 19 -0.82 -3.21 -8.31
N THR A 20 0.06 -4.21 -8.38
CA THR A 20 0.26 -5.18 -7.31
C THR A 20 1.71 -5.15 -6.89
N ASN A 21 1.98 -5.42 -5.61
CA ASN A 21 3.34 -5.57 -5.12
C ASN A 21 3.95 -6.86 -5.65
N ASP A 22 5.29 -6.90 -5.77
CA ASP A 22 5.99 -8.13 -6.15
C ASP A 22 5.74 -9.23 -5.09
N PRO A 23 5.10 -10.36 -5.45
CA PRO A 23 4.80 -11.42 -4.50
C PRO A 23 6.04 -11.94 -3.76
N LYS A 24 7.21 -11.99 -4.41
CA LYS A 24 8.46 -12.46 -3.80
C LYS A 24 8.96 -11.51 -2.71
N ALA A 25 8.86 -10.20 -2.96
CA ALA A 25 9.22 -9.19 -1.97
C ALA A 25 8.24 -9.21 -0.78
N VAL A 26 6.94 -9.38 -1.03
CA VAL A 26 5.92 -9.53 0.03
C VAL A 26 6.18 -10.78 0.87
N GLN A 27 6.44 -11.92 0.24
CA GLN A 27 6.77 -13.16 0.95
C GLN A 27 8.00 -12.98 1.85
N SER A 28 9.07 -12.39 1.30
CA SER A 28 10.30 -12.11 2.06
C SER A 28 10.05 -11.17 3.24
N PHE A 29 9.17 -10.17 3.06
CA PHE A 29 8.77 -9.26 4.12
C PHE A 29 8.00 -9.99 5.24
N LEU A 30 6.99 -10.80 4.88
CA LEU A 30 6.17 -11.58 5.82
C LEU A 30 7.01 -12.54 6.65
N GLU A 31 7.96 -13.23 6.02
CA GLU A 31 8.90 -14.13 6.69
C GLU A 31 9.77 -13.39 7.72
N GLN A 32 10.27 -12.20 7.40
CA GLN A 32 11.12 -11.42 8.29
C GLN A 32 10.38 -10.85 9.51
N ILE A 33 9.12 -10.46 9.34
CA ILE A 33 8.27 -9.97 10.45
C ILE A 33 7.59 -11.10 11.23
N GLY A 34 7.67 -12.35 10.74
CA GLY A 34 7.10 -13.53 11.38
C GLY A 34 5.58 -13.65 11.27
N ILE A 35 4.98 -13.13 10.20
CA ILE A 35 3.55 -13.27 9.92
C ILE A 35 3.31 -14.45 8.98
N ASP A 36 2.39 -15.34 9.33
CA ASP A 36 1.98 -16.44 8.47
C ASP A 36 1.22 -15.90 7.23
N PRO A 37 1.70 -16.17 6.00
CA PRO A 37 1.04 -15.74 4.77
C PRO A 37 -0.41 -16.23 4.62
N LEU A 38 -0.74 -17.39 5.21
CA LEU A 38 -2.06 -18.01 5.15
C LEU A 38 -3.00 -17.53 6.26
N ALA A 39 -2.52 -16.71 7.19
CA ALA A 39 -3.35 -16.16 8.26
C ALA A 39 -4.53 -15.37 7.66
N ILE A 40 -5.73 -15.66 8.17
CA ILE A 40 -6.95 -14.99 7.74
C ILE A 40 -7.13 -13.71 8.54
N VAL A 41 -7.42 -12.61 7.84
CA VAL A 41 -7.65 -11.29 8.40
C VAL A 41 -8.92 -10.69 7.82
N SER A 42 -9.67 -9.96 8.65
CA SER A 42 -10.79 -9.15 8.19
C SER A 42 -10.25 -7.88 7.51
N ALA A 43 -10.74 -7.60 6.30
CA ALA A 43 -10.41 -6.42 5.51
C ALA A 43 -11.55 -5.37 5.54
N GLU A 44 -12.30 -5.29 6.65
CA GLU A 44 -13.38 -4.31 6.85
C GLU A 44 -12.94 -2.86 6.63
N GLU A 45 -11.70 -2.52 7.00
CA GLU A 45 -11.16 -1.16 6.81
C GLU A 45 -10.94 -0.78 5.33
N ILE A 46 -10.82 -1.77 4.44
CA ILE A 46 -10.49 -1.58 3.03
C ILE A 46 -11.71 -1.82 2.14
N ALA A 47 -12.58 -2.75 2.56
CA ALA A 47 -13.81 -3.04 1.85
C ALA A 47 -14.80 -1.87 1.98
N PRO A 48 -15.60 -1.59 0.93
CA PRO A 48 -16.71 -0.67 1.07
C PRO A 48 -17.64 -1.15 2.19
N GLN A 49 -18.09 -0.23 3.05
CA GLN A 49 -19.05 -0.55 4.10
C GLN A 49 -20.32 -1.11 3.45
N ASP A 50 -20.60 -2.38 3.71
CA ASP A 50 -21.80 -3.05 3.24
C ASP A 50 -22.92 -2.85 4.28
N GLU A 51 -24.11 -2.44 3.83
CA GLU A 51 -25.27 -2.27 4.72
C GLU A 51 -25.74 -3.62 5.30
N ASP A 52 -25.37 -4.73 4.66
CA ASP A 52 -25.71 -6.11 5.02
C ASP A 52 -24.81 -6.73 6.12
N GLY A 53 -23.82 -5.99 6.65
CA GLY A 53 -22.93 -6.50 7.70
C GLY A 53 -22.01 -7.66 7.25
N ARG A 54 -21.69 -7.73 5.95
CA ARG A 54 -20.80 -8.78 5.42
C ARG A 54 -19.36 -8.47 5.76
N VAL A 55 -18.70 -9.46 6.39
CA VAL A 55 -17.27 -9.38 6.69
C VAL A 55 -16.48 -9.86 5.48
N VAL A 56 -15.59 -9.00 4.98
CA VAL A 56 -14.66 -9.37 3.90
C VAL A 56 -13.42 -9.98 4.52
N LEU A 57 -13.20 -11.28 4.26
CA LEU A 57 -12.02 -12.00 4.70
C LEU A 57 -10.99 -12.11 3.58
N THR A 58 -9.72 -11.95 3.93
CA THR A 58 -8.58 -12.15 3.03
C THR A 58 -7.45 -12.87 3.76
N THR A 59 -6.49 -13.42 3.02
CA THR A 59 -5.23 -13.88 3.58
C THR A 59 -4.27 -12.72 3.78
N ALA A 60 -3.32 -12.86 4.71
CA ALA A 60 -2.25 -11.90 4.94
C ALA A 60 -1.48 -11.64 3.64
N GLU A 61 -1.07 -12.69 2.92
CA GLU A 61 -0.38 -12.56 1.63
C GLU A 61 -1.14 -11.65 0.66
N LYS A 62 -2.44 -11.92 0.45
CA LYS A 62 -3.26 -11.15 -0.47
C LYS A 62 -3.46 -9.71 0.00
N LEU A 63 -3.60 -9.49 1.31
CA LEU A 63 -3.66 -8.15 1.92
C LEU A 63 -2.43 -7.32 1.52
N PHE A 64 -1.24 -7.86 1.75
CA PHE A 64 0.02 -7.17 1.48
C PHE A 64 0.38 -7.10 -0.01
N THR A 65 -0.09 -8.03 -0.84
CA THR A 65 0.18 -8.01 -2.29
C THR A 65 -0.73 -7.06 -3.06
N GLN A 66 -2.03 -7.03 -2.75
CA GLN A 66 -3.04 -6.37 -3.59
C GLN A 66 -3.60 -5.09 -3.00
N TYR A 67 -3.63 -4.97 -1.67
CA TYR A 67 -4.37 -3.89 -1.03
C TYR A 67 -3.48 -2.84 -0.37
N LEU A 68 -2.36 -3.22 0.25
CA LEU A 68 -1.51 -2.29 1.00
C LEU A 68 -0.29 -1.81 0.19
N ASP A 69 -0.02 -0.51 0.22
CA ASP A 69 1.16 0.11 -0.41
C ASP A 69 2.38 0.08 0.53
N ILE A 70 2.89 -1.12 0.81
CA ILE A 70 4.03 -1.31 1.75
C ILE A 70 5.38 -0.82 1.22
N PHE A 71 5.54 -0.75 -0.10
CA PHE A 71 6.76 -0.27 -0.75
C PHE A 71 6.68 1.23 -1.11
N GLY A 72 5.62 1.90 -0.66
CA GLY A 72 5.44 3.34 -0.78
C GLY A 72 6.31 4.13 0.20
N LYS A 73 6.28 5.45 0.06
CA LYS A 73 7.02 6.38 0.93
C LYS A 73 6.23 6.66 2.22
N PRO A 74 6.83 6.45 3.40
CA PRO A 74 6.16 6.68 4.66
C PRO A 74 6.02 8.16 4.99
N THR A 75 4.93 8.50 5.69
CA THR A 75 4.64 9.86 6.16
C THR A 75 5.01 10.01 7.64
N ARG A 76 5.14 11.26 8.12
CA ARG A 76 5.35 11.51 9.56
C ARG A 76 4.16 11.05 10.41
N GLU A 77 2.96 11.08 9.84
CA GLU A 77 1.75 10.61 10.53
C GLU A 77 1.79 9.10 10.75
N PHE A 78 2.28 8.32 9.78
CA PHE A 78 2.51 6.90 9.93
C PHE A 78 3.43 6.60 11.13
N LEU A 79 4.54 7.33 11.26
CA LEU A 79 5.47 7.15 12.38
C LEU A 79 4.80 7.44 13.72
N LYS A 80 3.95 8.48 13.82
CA LYS A 80 3.17 8.75 15.04
C LYS A 80 2.24 7.60 15.41
N LYS A 81 1.59 6.98 14.40
CA LYS A 81 0.74 5.81 14.61
C LYS A 81 1.55 4.55 14.99
N LEU A 82 2.84 4.50 14.67
CA LEU A 82 3.72 3.37 14.93
C LEU A 82 4.25 3.32 16.39
N VAL A 83 4.47 4.49 17.01
CA VAL A 83 4.94 4.67 18.40
C VAL A 83 4.23 3.77 19.44
N PRO A 84 2.88 3.62 19.48
CA PRO A 84 2.22 2.79 20.48
C PRO A 84 2.53 1.28 20.34
N TYR A 85 2.98 0.82 19.17
CA TYR A 85 3.27 -0.59 18.91
C TYR A 85 4.72 -0.99 19.23
N ALA A 86 5.59 -0.02 19.52
CA ALA A 86 6.98 -0.27 19.92
C ALA A 86 7.05 -0.65 21.42
N GLN A 87 7.52 -1.86 21.70
CA GLN A 87 7.69 -2.36 23.07
C GLN A 87 8.96 -1.83 23.76
N ASP A 88 10.03 -1.63 23.00
CA ASP A 88 11.28 -1.08 23.54
C ASP A 88 11.18 0.44 23.66
N ILE A 89 11.55 0.96 24.84
CA ILE A 89 11.55 2.38 25.14
C ILE A 89 12.54 3.13 24.23
N LEU A 90 13.70 2.52 23.93
CA LEU A 90 14.71 3.15 23.07
C LEU A 90 14.22 3.30 21.63
N GLU A 91 13.64 2.23 21.06
CA GLU A 91 13.02 2.29 19.72
C GLU A 91 11.84 3.26 19.69
N LYS A 92 11.01 3.27 20.74
CA LYS A 92 9.87 4.19 20.86
C LYS A 92 10.30 5.65 20.86
N VAL A 93 11.34 5.99 21.63
CA VAL A 93 11.93 7.34 21.63
C VAL A 93 12.48 7.67 20.24
N ARG A 94 13.21 6.76 19.61
CA ARG A 94 13.76 6.96 18.26
C ARG A 94 12.67 7.22 17.21
N ILE A 95 11.58 6.46 17.23
CA ILE A 95 10.43 6.68 16.33
C ILE A 95 9.79 8.05 16.63
N ALA A 96 9.56 8.36 17.91
CA ALA A 96 8.96 9.63 18.31
C ALA A 96 9.86 10.82 17.90
N GLU A 97 11.17 10.71 18.02
CA GLU A 97 12.11 11.75 17.62
C GLU A 97 12.04 12.06 16.13
N LEU A 98 11.86 11.05 15.28
CA LEU A 98 11.67 11.23 13.82
C LEU A 98 10.39 12.00 13.48
N THR A 99 9.42 12.08 14.40
CA THR A 99 8.18 12.85 14.21
C THR A 99 8.32 14.32 14.58
N LEU A 100 9.38 14.70 15.31
CA LEU A 100 9.59 16.07 15.79
C LEU A 100 10.15 16.97 14.68
N GLU A 101 9.72 18.23 14.67
CA GLU A 101 10.16 19.22 13.67
C GLU A 101 11.68 19.49 13.73
N ARG A 102 12.28 19.38 14.92
CA ARG A 102 13.73 19.51 15.15
C ARG A 102 14.58 18.47 14.41
N LYS A 103 13.98 17.37 13.96
CA LYS A 103 14.61 16.24 13.27
C LYS A 103 14.16 16.15 11.80
N THR A 104 13.77 17.29 11.23
CA THR A 104 13.30 17.34 9.84
C THR A 104 14.35 16.86 8.85
N ASP A 105 15.62 17.22 9.06
CA ASP A 105 16.72 16.83 8.18
C ASP A 105 16.93 15.30 8.18
N ASP A 106 16.97 14.66 9.35
CA ASP A 106 17.06 13.19 9.45
C ASP A 106 15.91 12.48 8.72
N PHE A 107 14.69 13.03 8.80
CA PHE A 107 13.53 12.48 8.09
C PHE A 107 13.62 12.70 6.57
N GLN A 108 14.14 13.85 6.14
CA GLN A 108 14.36 14.14 4.72
C GLN A 108 15.47 13.25 4.13
N ASP A 109 16.56 13.04 4.85
CA ASP A 109 17.64 12.12 4.46
C ASP A 109 17.12 10.69 4.29
N ARG A 110 16.27 10.21 5.20
CA ARG A 110 15.62 8.90 5.08
C ARG A 110 14.70 8.81 3.86
N GLN A 111 13.94 9.86 3.57
CA GLN A 111 13.16 9.93 2.33
C GLN A 111 14.03 9.97 1.07
N ALA A 112 15.17 10.67 1.12
CA ALA A 112 16.13 10.73 0.01
C ALA A 112 16.75 9.35 -0.27
N ARG A 113 16.93 8.52 0.77
CA ARG A 113 17.34 7.11 0.66
C ARG A 113 16.21 6.17 0.22
N ALA A 114 15.03 6.70 -0.09
CA ALA A 114 13.85 5.95 -0.53
C ALA A 114 13.42 4.83 0.45
N GLN A 115 13.56 5.06 1.76
CA GLN A 115 13.05 4.12 2.76
C GLN A 115 11.53 3.95 2.61
N THR A 116 11.07 2.70 2.62
CA THR A 116 9.68 2.28 2.43
C THR A 116 9.01 1.92 3.75
N PHE A 117 7.68 1.78 3.80
CA PHE A 117 7.01 1.31 5.02
C PHE A 117 7.56 -0.03 5.51
N ALA A 118 7.82 -0.96 4.58
CA ALA A 118 8.45 -2.25 4.89
C ALA A 118 9.79 -2.08 5.63
N ASP A 119 10.64 -1.15 5.19
CA ASP A 119 11.94 -0.91 5.83
C ASP A 119 11.79 -0.43 7.28
N TYR A 120 10.79 0.40 7.58
CA TYR A 120 10.51 0.85 8.95
C TYR A 120 10.05 -0.30 9.84
N PHE A 121 9.21 -1.20 9.33
CA PHE A 121 8.79 -2.39 10.08
C PHE A 121 9.96 -3.36 10.33
N LEU A 122 10.92 -3.43 9.42
CA LEU A 122 12.11 -4.29 9.55
C LEU A 122 13.22 -3.67 10.41
N GLU A 123 13.36 -2.34 10.40
CA GLU A 123 14.34 -1.61 11.22
C GLU A 123 14.01 -1.69 12.71
N PHE A 124 12.73 -1.60 13.07
CA PHE A 124 12.25 -1.58 14.45
C PHE A 124 11.68 -2.94 14.85
N LYS A 125 12.54 -3.79 15.43
CA LYS A 125 12.18 -5.18 15.76
C LYS A 125 11.27 -5.30 16.99
N SER A 126 11.17 -4.25 17.81
CA SER A 126 10.29 -4.25 18.97
C SER A 126 8.81 -3.99 18.63
N LEU A 127 8.49 -3.76 17.35
CA LEU A 127 7.13 -3.51 16.91
C LEU A 127 6.28 -4.77 17.01
N GLN A 128 5.20 -4.69 17.79
CA GLN A 128 4.18 -5.73 17.89
C GLN A 128 2.86 -5.19 17.36
N ILE A 129 2.63 -5.41 16.07
CA ILE A 129 1.43 -4.95 15.38
C ILE A 129 0.55 -6.16 15.08
N PRO A 130 -0.70 -6.18 15.56
CA PRO A 130 -1.63 -7.26 15.19
C PRO A 130 -2.00 -7.15 13.71
N LEU A 131 -2.18 -8.28 13.04
CA LEU A 131 -2.37 -8.37 11.58
C LEU A 131 -3.49 -7.44 11.05
N GLY A 132 -4.61 -7.31 11.76
CA GLY A 132 -5.72 -6.43 11.37
C GLY A 132 -5.38 -4.94 11.38
N LYS A 133 -4.39 -4.51 12.16
CA LYS A 133 -4.02 -3.09 12.28
C LYS A 133 -3.12 -2.59 11.16
N TYR A 134 -2.54 -3.48 10.36
CA TYR A 134 -1.73 -3.05 9.20
C TYR A 134 -2.53 -2.25 8.18
N ALA A 135 -3.83 -2.55 8.02
CA ALA A 135 -4.72 -1.80 7.12
C ALA A 135 -4.97 -0.35 7.56
N GLU A 136 -4.91 -0.07 8.87
CA GLU A 136 -5.06 1.29 9.41
C GLU A 136 -3.75 2.12 9.37
N LEU A 137 -2.62 1.40 9.37
CA LEU A 137 -1.28 1.98 9.40
C LEU A 137 -0.75 2.30 8.01
N VAL A 138 -0.92 1.36 7.07
CA VAL A 138 -0.37 1.47 5.72
C VAL A 138 -1.48 1.93 4.77
N PRO A 139 -1.22 2.93 3.90
CA PRO A 139 -2.21 3.35 2.91
C PRO A 139 -2.51 2.23 1.90
N THR A 140 -3.71 2.27 1.32
CA THR A 140 -4.09 1.34 0.26
C THR A 140 -3.40 1.68 -1.08
N ILE A 141 -3.15 0.67 -1.91
CA ILE A 141 -2.61 0.85 -3.26
C ILE A 141 -3.56 1.75 -4.08
N LYS A 142 -3.02 2.87 -4.55
CA LYS A 142 -3.77 3.82 -5.38
C LYS A 142 -3.72 3.41 -6.85
N GLN A 143 -4.83 3.61 -7.55
CA GLN A 143 -4.86 3.49 -9.00
C GLN A 143 -3.91 4.51 -9.65
N ARG A 144 -3.18 4.05 -10.68
CA ARG A 144 -2.37 4.92 -11.55
C ARG A 144 -3.18 5.25 -12.78
N VAL A 145 -3.37 6.54 -13.02
CA VAL A 145 -4.17 7.05 -14.12
C VAL A 145 -3.24 7.38 -15.28
N TYR A 146 -3.47 6.75 -16.44
CA TYR A 146 -2.71 6.96 -17.67
C TYR A 146 -3.60 7.50 -18.77
N SER A 147 -3.07 8.42 -19.59
CA SER A 147 -3.76 8.89 -20.78
C SER A 147 -3.79 7.81 -21.85
N ILE A 148 -4.96 7.62 -22.45
CA ILE A 148 -5.12 6.68 -23.57
C ILE A 148 -4.56 7.34 -24.83
N CYS A 149 -3.55 6.69 -25.43
CA CYS A 149 -2.86 7.17 -26.63
C CYS A 149 -3.33 6.48 -27.93
N SER A 150 -4.46 5.76 -27.88
CA SER A 150 -5.05 5.05 -29.02
C SER A 150 -6.45 5.59 -29.34
N SER A 151 -6.81 5.61 -30.62
CA SER A 151 -8.18 5.86 -31.06
C SER A 151 -8.95 4.55 -31.20
N SER A 152 -10.16 4.50 -30.62
CA SER A 152 -11.07 3.35 -30.71
C SER A 152 -11.51 3.06 -32.15
N ASP A 153 -11.53 4.08 -33.00
CA ASP A 153 -11.95 3.95 -34.40
C ASP A 153 -10.89 3.23 -35.24
N TYR A 154 -9.62 3.41 -34.89
CA TYR A 154 -8.50 2.78 -35.59
C TYR A 154 -8.13 1.41 -35.01
N ARG A 155 -8.29 1.22 -33.69
CA ARG A 155 -7.98 -0.05 -33.01
C ARG A 155 -9.06 -0.40 -31.98
N PRO A 156 -10.23 -0.91 -32.41
CA PRO A 156 -11.26 -1.35 -31.48
C PRO A 156 -10.75 -2.50 -30.61
N GLY A 157 -11.15 -2.52 -29.33
CA GLY A 157 -10.79 -3.54 -28.34
C GLY A 157 -9.35 -3.48 -27.82
N LYS A 158 -8.54 -2.48 -28.21
CA LYS A 158 -7.16 -2.32 -27.72
C LYS A 158 -6.96 -0.93 -27.14
N CYS A 159 -6.36 -0.86 -25.96
CA CYS A 159 -5.96 0.39 -25.32
C CYS A 159 -4.43 0.47 -25.28
N GLN A 160 -3.86 1.58 -25.75
CA GLN A 160 -2.42 1.82 -25.73
C GLN A 160 -2.09 2.93 -24.74
N LEU A 161 -1.10 2.67 -23.90
CA LEU A 161 -0.58 3.61 -22.92
C LEU A 161 0.85 4.00 -23.31
N LEU A 162 1.18 5.28 -23.18
CA LEU A 162 2.56 5.74 -23.21
C LEU A 162 2.98 6.03 -21.76
N VAL A 163 4.01 5.34 -21.30
CA VAL A 163 4.60 5.49 -19.96
C VAL A 163 6.05 5.93 -20.14
N VAL A 164 6.46 6.97 -19.42
CA VAL A 164 7.82 7.55 -19.46
C VAL A 164 8.61 7.10 -18.23
#